data_AF-A0A932GFI8-F1
#
_entry.id   AF-A0A932GFI8-F1
#
_cell.length_a   1.000
_cell.length_b   1.000
_cell.length_c   1.000
_cell.angle_alpha   90.00
_cell.angle_beta   90.00
_cell.angle_gamma   90.00
#
_symmetry.space_group_name_H-M   'P 1'
#
loop_
_entity.id
_entity.type
_entity.pdbx_description
1 polymer ?
#
loop_
_entity_poly.entity_id
_entity_poly.type
_entity_poly.pdbx_seq_one_letter_code
_entity_poly.pdbx_strand_id
1 'polypeptide(L)'
;ARMRLWTKQLDEGVHAATSVVSSAIAFRYQKLAQGMEALEEFHKKMPDPVKREKSWENITKGVESRFFADAVKRFDKLLADMEESFTRERWLAGKEFSLADIGYAPYITRLDHLQLQFLWDKRRHVPAWYDRLRERRGYTEALEKWFNAAYLPLMKEKGLEAQSKAKAIVASA
;
A
#
# COMPACT_ATOMS: atom_id res chain seq x y z
N ALA A 1 -20.54 -5.91 -13.56
CA ALA A 1 -19.25 -6.51 -13.96
C ALA A 1 -18.03 -5.71 -13.49
N ARG A 2 -17.94 -4.39 -13.75
CA ARG A 2 -16.76 -3.54 -13.42
C ARG A 2 -16.30 -3.58 -11.96
N MET A 3 -17.22 -3.53 -10.99
CA MET A 3 -16.90 -3.65 -9.56
C MET A 3 -16.11 -4.94 -9.25
N ARG A 4 -16.50 -6.08 -9.83
CA ARG A 4 -15.83 -7.38 -9.58
C ARG A 4 -14.42 -7.43 -10.16
N LEU A 5 -14.17 -6.71 -11.26
CA LEU A 5 -12.81 -6.61 -11.82
C LEU A 5 -11.88 -5.83 -10.89
N TRP A 6 -12.39 -4.75 -10.28
CA TRP A 6 -11.64 -3.99 -9.28
C TRP A 6 -11.31 -4.81 -8.03
N THR A 7 -12.28 -5.55 -7.48
CA THR A 7 -12.03 -6.41 -6.31
C THR A 7 -11.11 -7.57 -6.65
N LYS A 8 -11.24 -8.17 -7.84
CA LYS A 8 -10.32 -9.22 -8.31
C LYS A 8 -8.87 -8.71 -8.37
N GLN A 9 -8.67 -7.53 -8.96
CA GLN A 9 -7.36 -6.90 -9.03
C GLN A 9 -6.72 -6.71 -7.63
N LEU A 10 -7.55 -6.40 -6.63
CA LEU A 10 -7.14 -6.19 -5.25
C LEU A 10 -6.64 -7.50 -4.62
N ASP A 11 -7.43 -8.57 -4.78
CA ASP A 11 -7.14 -9.92 -4.26
C ASP A 11 -5.90 -10.53 -4.93
N GLU A 12 -5.73 -10.33 -6.23
CA GLU A 12 -4.67 -10.98 -7.02
C GLU A 12 -3.30 -10.32 -6.90
N GLY A 13 -3.18 -9.12 -6.32
CA GLY A 13 -1.86 -8.50 -6.21
C GLY A 13 -1.71 -7.25 -5.36
N VAL A 14 -2.72 -6.39 -5.26
CA VAL A 14 -2.58 -5.13 -4.48
C VAL A 14 -2.37 -5.43 -3.00
N HIS A 15 -3.11 -6.40 -2.46
CA HIS A 15 -2.94 -6.80 -1.06
C HIS A 15 -1.51 -7.29 -0.78
N ALA A 16 -0.96 -8.13 -1.65
CA ALA A 16 0.41 -8.63 -1.52
C ALA A 16 1.45 -7.51 -1.65
N ALA A 17 1.30 -6.60 -2.61
CA ALA A 17 2.17 -5.44 -2.80
C ALA A 17 2.15 -4.50 -1.57
N THR A 18 0.98 -4.33 -0.95
CA THR A 18 0.81 -3.53 0.27
C THR A 18 1.61 -4.08 1.44
N SER A 19 1.59 -5.41 1.60
CA SER A 19 2.39 -6.10 2.62
C SER A 19 3.89 -5.89 2.41
N VAL A 20 4.34 -5.94 1.14
CA VAL A 20 5.74 -5.68 0.77
C VAL A 20 6.14 -4.25 1.12
N VAL A 21 5.46 -3.23 0.58
CA VAL A 21 5.87 -1.83 0.83
C VAL A 21 5.77 -1.46 2.31
N SER A 22 4.75 -1.93 3.02
CA SER A 22 4.59 -1.64 4.46
C SER A 22 5.70 -2.27 5.30
N SER A 23 6.04 -3.54 5.00
CA SER A 23 7.08 -4.26 5.74
C SER A 23 8.46 -3.70 5.42
N ALA A 24 8.75 -3.51 4.12
CA ALA A 24 10.05 -3.06 3.63
C ALA A 24 10.38 -1.61 4.04
N ILE A 25 9.37 -0.73 4.10
CA ILE A 25 9.55 0.68 4.46
C ILE A 25 9.50 0.87 5.97
N ALA A 26 8.48 0.35 6.67
CA ALA A 26 8.23 0.75 8.06
C ALA A 26 8.30 -0.40 9.05
N PHE A 27 7.48 -1.45 8.89
CA PHE A 27 7.27 -2.44 9.96
C PHE A 27 8.51 -3.31 10.24
N ARG A 28 9.46 -3.39 9.30
CA ARG A 28 10.74 -4.04 9.53
C ARG A 28 11.49 -3.49 10.75
N TYR A 29 11.44 -2.19 11.00
CA TYR A 29 12.19 -1.58 12.10
C TYR A 29 11.69 -2.04 13.46
N GLN A 30 10.37 -2.22 13.60
CA GLN A 30 9.76 -2.77 14.82
C GLN A 30 10.14 -4.25 15.02
N LYS A 31 10.24 -5.02 13.92
CA LYS A 31 10.64 -6.43 13.97
C LYS A 31 12.11 -6.60 14.31
N LEU A 32 12.98 -5.80 13.69
CA LEU A 32 14.41 -5.80 13.97
C LEU A 32 14.71 -5.33 15.40
N ALA A 33 13.94 -4.39 15.94
CA ALA A 33 14.07 -3.95 17.33
C ALA A 33 13.74 -5.04 18.37
N GLN A 34 13.00 -6.10 17.99
CA GLN A 34 12.74 -7.25 18.87
C GLN A 34 13.92 -8.23 18.93
N GLY A 35 14.95 -8.04 18.09
CA GLY A 35 16.11 -8.91 17.99
C GLY A 35 15.98 -10.01 16.93
N MET A 36 17.13 -10.51 16.47
CA MET A 36 17.20 -11.52 15.42
C MET A 36 16.58 -12.86 15.84
N GLU A 37 16.76 -13.27 17.11
CA GLU A 37 16.16 -14.50 17.64
C GLU A 37 14.62 -14.46 17.56
N ALA A 38 14.01 -13.34 17.93
CA ALA A 38 12.56 -13.17 17.84
C ALA A 38 12.07 -13.19 16.38
N LEU A 39 12.86 -12.64 15.45
CA LEU A 39 12.56 -12.69 14.03
C LEU A 39 12.63 -14.12 13.47
N GLU A 40 13.64 -14.90 13.87
CA GLU A 40 13.78 -16.32 13.49
C GLU A 40 12.61 -17.16 14.01
N GLU A 41 12.20 -16.96 15.27
CA GLU A 41 11.05 -17.65 15.84
C GLU A 41 9.73 -17.28 15.14
N PHE A 42 9.55 -15.99 14.80
CA PHE A 42 8.43 -15.55 13.97
C PHE A 42 8.44 -16.24 12.60
N HIS A 43 9.61 -16.38 11.99
CA HIS A 43 9.79 -17.00 10.69
C HIS A 43 9.48 -18.50 10.70
N LYS A 44 9.92 -19.24 11.73
CA LYS A 44 9.64 -20.69 11.90
C LYS A 44 8.14 -20.97 12.01
N LYS A 45 7.37 -20.07 12.65
CA LYS A 45 5.91 -20.21 12.84
C LYS A 45 5.08 -19.96 11.58
N MET A 46 5.68 -19.43 10.51
CA MET A 46 4.97 -19.13 9.26
C MET A 46 4.89 -20.40 8.38
N PRO A 47 3.71 -21.02 8.15
CA PRO A 47 3.65 -22.32 7.47
C PRO A 47 3.95 -22.24 5.96
N ASP A 48 3.44 -21.20 5.30
CA ASP A 48 3.58 -20.98 3.86
C ASP A 48 5.02 -20.55 3.52
N PRO A 49 5.79 -21.35 2.76
CA PRO A 49 7.20 -21.08 2.47
C PRO A 49 7.40 -19.81 1.65
N VAL A 50 6.47 -19.47 0.75
CA VAL A 50 6.57 -18.28 -0.10
C VAL A 50 6.34 -17.02 0.73
N LYS A 51 5.34 -17.03 1.61
CA LYS A 51 5.11 -15.92 2.55
C LYS A 51 6.26 -15.77 3.53
N ARG A 52 6.78 -16.90 4.01
CA ARG A 52 7.91 -16.97 4.94
C ARG A 52 9.16 -16.30 4.34
N GLU A 53 9.57 -16.70 3.13
CA GLU A 53 10.72 -16.13 2.42
C GLU A 53 10.53 -14.62 2.19
N LYS A 54 9.38 -14.23 1.64
CA LYS A 54 9.06 -12.82 1.36
C LYS A 54 9.08 -11.97 2.62
N SER A 55 8.53 -12.47 3.73
CA SER A 55 8.55 -11.77 5.01
C SER A 55 9.97 -11.57 5.51
N TRP A 56 10.81 -12.60 5.48
CA TRP A 56 12.22 -12.51 5.87
C TRP A 56 12.97 -11.48 5.03
N GLU A 57 12.83 -11.55 3.72
CA GLU A 57 13.56 -10.66 2.82
C GLU A 57 13.14 -9.20 3.00
N ASN A 58 11.83 -8.93 3.10
CA ASN A 58 11.34 -7.57 3.35
C ASN A 58 11.81 -7.02 4.70
N ILE A 59 11.88 -7.86 5.74
CA ILE A 59 12.33 -7.40 7.06
C ILE A 59 13.84 -7.18 7.09
N THR A 60 14.62 -8.11 6.53
CA THR A 60 16.10 -8.07 6.60
C THR A 60 16.74 -7.13 5.59
N LYS A 61 16.16 -6.98 4.39
CA LYS A 61 16.69 -6.11 3.32
C LYS A 61 15.91 -4.81 3.11
N GLY A 62 14.65 -4.74 3.55
CA GLY A 62 13.82 -3.54 3.39
C GLY A 62 13.64 -3.13 1.94
N VAL A 63 13.92 -1.86 1.64
CA VAL A 63 13.81 -1.30 0.27
C VAL A 63 14.79 -1.90 -0.73
N GLU A 64 15.80 -2.66 -0.26
CA GLU A 64 16.69 -3.47 -1.10
C GLU A 64 16.20 -4.91 -1.30
N SER A 65 15.00 -5.24 -0.80
CA SER A 65 14.37 -6.52 -1.10
C SER A 65 14.09 -6.65 -2.59
N ARG A 66 14.32 -7.85 -3.14
CA ARG A 66 13.98 -8.16 -4.54
C ARG A 66 12.49 -8.01 -4.84
N PHE A 67 11.62 -8.04 -3.82
CA PHE A 67 10.18 -7.87 -3.98
C PHE A 67 9.74 -6.40 -3.99
N PHE A 68 10.59 -5.48 -3.50
CA PHE A 68 10.19 -4.09 -3.29
C PHE A 68 9.92 -3.34 -4.59
N ALA A 69 10.80 -3.50 -5.58
CA ALA A 69 10.67 -2.81 -6.87
C ALA A 69 9.35 -3.17 -7.59
N ASP A 70 9.02 -4.46 -7.65
CA ASP A 70 7.78 -4.91 -8.28
C ASP A 70 6.53 -4.44 -7.51
N ALA A 71 6.60 -4.37 -6.18
CA ALA A 71 5.50 -3.84 -5.38
C ALA A 71 5.26 -2.35 -5.65
N VAL A 72 6.31 -1.54 -5.77
CA VAL A 72 6.20 -0.11 -6.13
C VAL A 72 5.63 0.04 -7.55
N LYS A 73 6.16 -0.69 -8.54
CA LYS A 73 5.64 -0.69 -9.92
C LYS A 73 4.18 -1.12 -9.99
N ARG A 74 3.79 -2.11 -9.18
CA ARG A 74 2.41 -2.57 -9.09
C ARG A 74 1.45 -1.48 -8.63
N PHE A 75 1.87 -0.65 -7.68
CA PHE A 75 1.09 0.51 -7.23
C PHE A 75 1.08 1.63 -8.26
N ASP A 76 2.20 1.91 -8.93
CA ASP A 76 2.20 2.90 -10.00
C ASP A 76 1.20 2.54 -11.12
N LYS A 77 1.19 1.26 -11.54
CA LYS A 77 0.20 0.73 -12.49
C LYS A 77 -1.23 0.84 -11.97
N LEU A 78 -1.47 0.48 -10.69
CA LEU A 78 -2.80 0.62 -10.09
C LEU A 78 -3.31 2.06 -10.19
N LEU A 79 -2.45 3.02 -9.84
CA LEU A 79 -2.81 4.43 -9.81
C LEU A 79 -3.03 4.97 -11.23
N ALA A 80 -2.30 4.48 -12.22
CA ALA A 80 -2.58 4.76 -13.63
C ALA A 80 -3.98 4.26 -14.04
N ASP A 81 -4.34 3.02 -13.66
CA ASP A 81 -5.64 2.43 -13.99
C ASP A 81 -6.79 3.18 -13.28
N MET A 82 -6.58 3.60 -12.04
CA MET A 82 -7.54 4.43 -11.30
C MET A 82 -7.71 5.79 -11.97
N GLU A 83 -6.62 6.46 -12.32
CA GLU A 83 -6.64 7.75 -13.01
C GLU A 83 -7.41 7.68 -14.33
N GLU A 84 -7.13 6.66 -15.16
CA GLU A 84 -7.86 6.42 -16.40
C GLU A 84 -9.36 6.22 -16.14
N SER A 85 -9.72 5.38 -15.17
CA SER A 85 -11.13 5.13 -14.85
C SER A 85 -11.86 6.41 -14.44
N PHE A 86 -11.20 7.29 -13.68
CA PHE A 86 -11.81 8.53 -13.22
C PHE A 86 -11.91 9.62 -14.30
N THR A 87 -11.35 9.42 -15.49
CA THR A 87 -11.61 10.33 -16.62
C THR A 87 -13.07 10.28 -17.08
N ARG A 88 -13.76 9.17 -16.82
CA ARG A 88 -15.15 8.92 -17.27
C ARG A 88 -16.12 8.75 -16.11
N GLU A 89 -15.64 8.25 -14.98
CA GLU A 89 -16.47 7.81 -13.87
C GLU A 89 -16.16 8.60 -12.59
N ARG A 90 -17.16 8.76 -11.72
CA ARG A 90 -16.98 9.46 -10.42
C ARG A 90 -16.31 8.56 -9.38
N TRP A 91 -16.57 7.26 -9.44
CA TRP A 91 -16.11 6.21 -8.54
C TRP A 91 -15.56 5.05 -9.37
N LEU A 92 -14.83 4.12 -8.74
CA LEU A 92 -14.09 3.08 -9.46
C LEU A 92 -15.00 2.22 -10.34
N ALA A 93 -16.20 1.90 -9.84
CA ALA A 93 -17.14 1.04 -10.56
C ALA A 93 -18.19 1.80 -11.39
N GLY A 94 -18.17 3.14 -11.43
CA GLY A 94 -19.12 3.95 -12.19
C GLY A 94 -19.49 5.27 -11.50
N LYS A 95 -20.75 5.70 -11.70
CA LYS A 95 -21.27 6.97 -11.15
C LYS A 95 -21.54 6.92 -9.64
N GLU A 96 -21.68 5.73 -9.06
CA GLU A 96 -22.06 5.51 -7.67
C GLU A 96 -20.95 4.84 -6.86
N PHE A 97 -20.90 5.17 -5.57
CA PHE A 97 -19.96 4.60 -4.61
C PHE A 97 -20.24 3.12 -4.39
N SER A 98 -19.21 2.29 -4.36
CA SER A 98 -19.38 0.83 -4.37
C SER A 98 -18.38 0.09 -3.49
N LEU A 99 -18.50 -1.25 -3.44
CA LEU A 99 -17.51 -2.12 -2.78
C LEU A 99 -16.10 -1.98 -3.37
N ALA A 100 -15.97 -1.54 -4.64
CA ALA A 100 -14.65 -1.25 -5.19
C ALA A 100 -14.00 -0.12 -4.40
N ASP A 101 -14.67 1.01 -4.23
CA ASP A 101 -14.13 2.17 -3.52
C ASP A 101 -13.85 1.87 -2.04
N ILE A 102 -14.77 1.15 -1.38
CA ILE A 102 -14.58 0.67 -0.01
C ILE A 102 -13.34 -0.22 0.09
N GLY A 103 -13.18 -1.17 -0.85
CA GLY A 103 -12.07 -2.10 -0.88
C GLY A 103 -10.72 -1.39 -1.04
N TYR A 104 -10.64 -0.35 -1.87
CA TYR A 104 -9.38 0.37 -2.12
C TYR A 104 -9.01 1.40 -1.04
N ALA A 105 -9.96 1.83 -0.21
CA ALA A 105 -9.74 2.82 0.84
C ALA A 105 -8.52 2.55 1.76
N PRO A 106 -8.36 1.36 2.39
CA PRO A 106 -7.21 1.10 3.26
C PRO A 106 -5.88 1.06 2.50
N TYR A 107 -5.88 0.71 1.21
CA TYR A 107 -4.66 0.58 0.42
C TYR A 107 -4.09 1.93 0.01
N ILE A 108 -4.95 2.85 -0.44
CA ILE A 108 -4.52 4.22 -0.77
C ILE A 108 -4.17 5.00 0.51
N THR A 109 -4.92 4.78 1.59
CA THR A 109 -4.56 5.30 2.93
C THR A 109 -3.19 4.80 3.39
N ARG A 110 -2.84 3.55 3.10
CA ARG A 110 -1.51 3.02 3.42
C ARG A 110 -0.40 3.75 2.67
N LEU A 111 -0.59 4.01 1.38
CA LEU A 111 0.39 4.78 0.59
C LEU A 111 0.57 6.20 1.14
N ASP A 112 -0.53 6.84 1.56
CA ASP A 112 -0.52 8.14 2.22
C ASP A 112 0.29 8.11 3.53
N HIS A 113 0.01 7.15 4.43
CA HIS A 113 0.78 6.97 5.67
C HIS A 113 2.28 6.69 5.41
N LEU A 114 2.61 5.96 4.35
CA LEU A 114 3.99 5.66 3.94
C LEU A 114 4.65 6.77 3.12
N GLN A 115 4.00 7.93 2.98
CA GLN A 115 4.52 9.09 2.28
C GLN A 115 4.83 8.81 0.79
N LEU A 116 4.01 7.97 0.15
CA LEU A 116 4.13 7.57 -1.25
C LEU A 116 3.18 8.34 -2.18
N GLN A 117 2.64 9.49 -1.72
CA GLN A 117 1.70 10.32 -2.50
C GLN A 117 2.34 10.85 -3.79
N PHE A 118 3.68 10.93 -3.85
CA PHE A 118 4.41 11.28 -5.09
C PHE A 118 4.05 10.39 -6.28
N LEU A 119 3.56 9.16 -6.02
CA LEU A 119 3.07 8.29 -7.07
C LEU A 119 1.87 8.91 -7.79
N TRP A 120 0.99 9.66 -7.12
CA TRP A 120 -0.17 10.29 -7.76
C TRP A 120 -0.08 11.82 -7.91
N ASP A 121 1.08 12.44 -7.67
CA ASP A 121 1.26 13.90 -7.87
C ASP A 121 0.91 14.35 -9.30
N LYS A 122 1.15 13.49 -10.30
CA LYS A 122 0.84 13.77 -11.72
C LYS A 122 -0.55 13.28 -12.16
N ARG A 123 -1.31 12.68 -11.25
CA ARG A 123 -2.62 12.06 -11.51
C ARG A 123 -3.66 12.91 -10.79
N ARG A 124 -4.43 13.72 -11.52
CA ARG A 124 -5.30 14.74 -10.92
C ARG A 124 -6.59 14.15 -10.32
N HIS A 125 -7.05 13.01 -10.83
CA HIS A 125 -8.32 12.44 -10.43
C HIS A 125 -8.20 11.52 -9.22
N VAL A 126 -7.08 10.84 -9.04
CA VAL A 126 -6.76 10.04 -7.84
C VAL A 126 -6.87 10.84 -6.53
N PRO A 127 -6.17 11.98 -6.32
CA PRO A 127 -6.28 12.75 -5.08
C PRO A 127 -7.70 13.26 -4.88
N ALA A 128 -8.38 13.72 -5.95
CA ALA A 128 -9.78 14.15 -5.86
C ALA A 128 -10.73 13.01 -5.45
N TRP A 129 -10.50 11.77 -5.91
CA TRP A 129 -11.25 10.59 -5.45
C TRP A 129 -10.94 10.28 -3.98
N TYR A 130 -9.67 10.38 -3.59
CA TYR A 130 -9.26 10.10 -2.22
C TYR A 130 -9.83 11.12 -1.23
N ASP A 131 -9.88 12.41 -1.59
CA ASP A 131 -10.56 13.44 -0.80
C ASP A 131 -12.04 13.14 -0.61
N ARG A 132 -12.77 12.85 -1.71
CA ARG A 132 -14.18 12.43 -1.64
C ARG A 132 -14.40 11.19 -0.79
N LEU A 133 -13.43 10.27 -0.77
CA LEU A 133 -13.50 9.06 0.05
C LEU A 133 -13.35 9.39 1.53
N ARG A 134 -12.39 10.26 1.89
CA ARG A 134 -12.12 10.70 3.27
C ARG A 134 -13.25 11.52 3.88
N GLU A 135 -14.01 12.27 3.08
CA GLU A 135 -15.21 13.00 3.54
C GLU A 135 -16.36 12.09 3.98
N ARG A 136 -16.35 10.80 3.62
CA ARG A 136 -17.45 9.89 3.94
C ARG A 136 -17.35 9.47 5.40
N ARG A 137 -18.46 9.54 6.14
CA ARG A 137 -18.56 8.99 7.51
C ARG A 137 -17.98 7.57 7.65
N GLY A 138 -18.21 6.72 6.65
CA GLY A 138 -17.69 5.35 6.66
C GLY A 138 -16.16 5.26 6.68
N TYR A 139 -15.45 6.22 6.08
CA TYR A 139 -14.00 6.31 6.16
C TYR A 139 -13.56 6.56 7.61
N THR A 140 -14.13 7.56 8.26
CA THR A 140 -13.81 7.86 9.66
C THR A 140 -14.13 6.70 10.59
N GLU A 141 -15.34 6.13 10.48
CA GLU A 141 -15.80 5.04 11.36
C GLU A 141 -15.02 3.72 11.18
N ALA A 142 -14.67 3.37 9.94
CA ALA A 142 -14.06 2.07 9.63
C ALA A 142 -12.52 2.12 9.51
N LEU A 143 -11.92 3.30 9.31
CA LEU A 143 -10.48 3.45 9.12
C LEU A 143 -9.89 4.42 10.14
N GLU A 144 -10.28 5.69 10.12
CA GLU A 144 -9.60 6.75 10.88
C GLU A 144 -9.58 6.49 12.39
N LYS A 145 -10.71 6.09 12.97
CA LYS A 145 -10.81 5.72 14.39
C LYS A 145 -9.96 4.52 14.80
N TRP A 146 -9.52 3.73 13.83
CA TRP A 146 -8.71 2.52 14.02
C TRP A 146 -7.25 2.71 13.63
N PHE A 147 -6.85 3.93 13.25
CA PHE A 147 -5.45 4.23 12.97
C PHE A 147 -4.61 4.07 14.22
N ASN A 148 -3.55 3.26 14.10
CA ASN A 148 -2.63 3.05 15.21
C ASN A 148 -1.67 4.25 15.31
N ALA A 149 -1.95 5.14 16.26
CA ALA A 149 -1.17 6.35 16.50
C ALA A 149 0.32 6.06 16.77
N ALA A 150 0.68 4.90 17.32
CA ALA A 150 2.08 4.54 17.54
C ALA A 150 2.81 4.17 16.23
N TYR A 151 2.08 3.81 15.17
CA TYR A 151 2.65 3.37 13.89
C TYR A 151 2.76 4.51 12.88
N LEU A 152 1.93 5.55 13.00
CA LEU A 152 1.90 6.69 12.06
C LEU A 152 3.24 7.45 12.01
N PRO A 153 3.90 7.80 13.13
CA PRO A 153 5.19 8.49 13.08
C PRO A 153 6.27 7.66 12.37
N LEU A 154 6.34 6.35 12.66
CA LEU A 154 7.29 5.45 12.03
C LEU A 154 7.05 5.34 10.51
N MET A 155 5.79 5.16 10.09
CA MET A 155 5.46 5.11 8.66
C MET A 155 5.79 6.42 7.96
N LYS A 156 5.55 7.56 8.61
CA LYS A 156 5.90 8.88 8.08
C LYS A 156 7.41 9.05 7.91
N GLU A 157 8.17 8.84 8.99
CA GLU A 157 9.63 9.00 9.00
C GLU A 157 10.29 8.10 7.95
N LYS A 158 10.01 6.79 8.02
CA LYS A 158 10.65 5.82 7.13
C LYS A 158 10.12 5.88 5.71
N GLY A 159 8.87 6.32 5.54
CA GLY A 159 8.30 6.67 4.24
C GLY A 159 9.09 7.76 3.53
N LEU A 160 9.37 8.86 4.24
CA LEU A 160 10.19 9.97 3.71
C LEU A 160 11.60 9.51 3.32
N GLU A 161 12.26 8.70 4.16
CA GLU A 161 13.58 8.13 3.85
C GLU A 161 13.56 7.25 2.59
N ALA A 162 12.49 6.47 2.40
CA ALA A 162 12.36 5.53 1.28
C ALA A 162 11.98 6.19 -0.06
N GLN A 163 11.53 7.46 -0.07
CA GLN A 163 11.00 8.10 -1.28
C GLN A 163 11.99 8.11 -2.44
N SER A 164 13.26 8.43 -2.19
CA SER A 164 14.26 8.54 -3.27
C SER A 164 14.42 7.22 -4.02
N LYS A 165 14.46 6.08 -3.31
CA LYS A 165 14.53 4.75 -3.92
C LYS A 165 13.27 4.42 -4.69
N ALA A 166 12.10 4.68 -4.10
CA ALA A 166 10.82 4.40 -4.74
C ALA A 166 10.60 5.26 -6.00
N LYS A 167 11.00 6.54 -5.99
CA LYS A 167 10.99 7.43 -7.16
C LYS A 167 11.91 6.90 -8.28
N ALA A 168 13.11 6.45 -7.93
CA ALA A 168 14.04 5.88 -8.91
C ALA A 168 13.48 4.62 -9.60
N ILE A 169 12.79 3.76 -8.85
CA ILE A 169 12.13 2.56 -9.40
C ILE A 169 11.10 2.93 -10.48
N VAL A 170 10.24 3.91 -10.20
CA VAL A 170 9.20 4.34 -11.15
C VAL A 170 9.79 5.10 -12.34
N ALA A 171 10.86 5.87 -12.14
CA ALA A 171 11.53 6.57 -13.24
C ALA A 171 12.23 5.62 -14.24
N SER A 172 12.53 4.39 -13.82
CA SER A 172 13.17 3.35 -14.65
C SER A 172 12.19 2.37 -15.32
N ALA A 173 10.89 2.54 -15.08
CA ALA A 173 9.82 1.68 -15.62
C ALA A 173 9.28 2.23 -16.94
#